data_AF-A0A9Q0SRZ1-F1
#
_entry.id   AF-A0A9Q0SRZ1-F1
#
_cell.length_a   1.000
_cell.length_b   1.000
_cell.length_c   1.000
_cell.angle_alpha   90.00
_cell.angle_beta   90.00
_cell.angle_gamma   90.00
#
_symmetry.space_group_name_H-M   'P 1'
#
loop_
_entity.id
_entity.type
_entity.pdbx_description
1 polymer ?
#
loop_
_entity_poly.entity_id
_entity_poly.type
_entity_poly.pdbx_seq_one_letter_code
_entity_poly.pdbx_strand_id
1 'polypeptide(L)'
;MLQLDRRTISVAIRFLKAKTPEQRAAVDLDTHYTKEYLDEYVGPSTRRAILYQEYVKSISSTGMQSSYGFDGQVNACWTHKMTRTEIELIRSAGFLVSVMHGRHDIIAPIYYARRLAEKLLPVARMVDLHGGHLVSHERTKEVNQALHELINASETKMSPQDWSNFPKKSSRWSEKGLLLGKTSVDVCSQPELNLPSHEPTVNKPPFFPGLLACSPSAATPCDHNLGHYTFRIKSSKANLALL
;
A
#
# COMPACT_ATOMS: atom_id res chain seq x y z
N MET A 1 3.52 -17.53 -5.44
CA MET A 1 4.89 -17.58 -5.97
C MET A 1 5.22 -16.18 -6.44
N LEU A 2 6.32 -15.58 -5.98
CA LEU A 2 6.78 -14.27 -6.45
C LEU A 2 6.98 -14.40 -7.97
N GLN A 3 6.11 -13.79 -8.77
CA GLN A 3 6.37 -13.69 -10.20
C GLN A 3 7.45 -12.63 -10.35
N LEU A 4 8.70 -13.06 -10.48
CA LEU A 4 9.82 -12.18 -10.80
C LEU A 4 9.68 -11.78 -12.26
N ASP A 5 9.00 -10.67 -12.49
CA ASP A 5 8.86 -10.11 -13.82
C ASP A 5 10.16 -9.41 -14.26
N ARG A 6 10.27 -9.15 -15.56
CA ARG A 6 11.43 -8.47 -16.15
C ARG A 6 11.71 -7.12 -15.50
N ARG A 7 10.67 -6.42 -15.04
CA ARG A 7 10.77 -5.10 -14.42
C ARG A 7 11.44 -5.19 -13.05
N THR A 8 11.04 -6.15 -12.23
CA THR A 8 11.60 -6.42 -10.90
C THR A 8 13.07 -6.82 -11.00
N ILE A 9 13.42 -7.68 -11.97
CA ILE A 9 14.81 -8.07 -12.23
C ILE A 9 15.64 -6.86 -12.69
N SER A 10 15.11 -6.06 -13.62
CA SER A 10 15.77 -4.85 -14.11
C SER A 10 16.06 -3.86 -12.98
N VAL A 11 15.10 -3.63 -12.09
CA VAL A 11 15.26 -2.76 -10.91
C VAL A 11 16.32 -3.30 -9.97
N ALA A 12 16.30 -4.60 -9.65
CA ALA A 12 17.30 -5.23 -8.79
C ALA A 12 18.73 -5.09 -9.34
N ILE A 13 18.91 -5.32 -10.65
CA ILE A 13 20.21 -5.14 -11.30
C ILE A 13 20.68 -3.69 -11.20
N ARG A 14 19.80 -2.72 -11.49
CA ARG A 14 20.15 -1.30 -11.41
C ARG A 14 20.47 -0.88 -9.99
N PHE A 15 19.74 -1.39 -9.00
CA PHE A 15 20.00 -1.15 -7.59
C PHE A 15 21.39 -1.64 -7.17
N LEU A 16 21.77 -2.87 -7.55
CA LEU A 16 23.10 -3.43 -7.26
C LEU A 16 24.25 -2.65 -7.92
N LYS A 17 23.98 -2.11 -9.11
CA LYS A 17 24.96 -1.33 -9.89
C LYS A 17 25.06 0.13 -9.47
N ALA A 18 24.07 0.69 -8.77
CA ALA A 18 24.09 2.09 -8.34
C ALA A 18 25.19 2.33 -7.31
N LYS A 19 26.14 3.22 -7.63
CA LYS A 19 27.27 3.58 -6.76
C LYS A 19 27.29 5.04 -6.35
N THR A 20 26.45 5.88 -6.96
CA THR A 20 26.34 7.31 -6.65
C THR A 20 24.94 7.66 -6.15
N PRO A 21 24.77 8.76 -5.39
CA PRO A 21 23.46 9.27 -4.98
C PRO A 21 22.48 9.44 -6.15
N GLU A 22 22.95 9.91 -7.30
CA GLU A 22 22.20 10.10 -8.55
C GLU A 22 21.64 8.78 -9.08
N GLN A 23 22.51 7.79 -9.22
CA GLN A 23 22.12 6.48 -9.71
C GLN A 23 21.13 5.81 -8.75
N ARG A 24 21.37 5.95 -7.44
CA ARG A 24 20.49 5.40 -6.42
C ARG A 24 19.13 6.08 -6.43
N ALA A 25 19.08 7.41 -6.47
CA ALA A 25 17.85 8.19 -6.55
C ALA A 25 17.00 7.80 -7.77
N ALA A 26 17.63 7.65 -8.94
CA ALA A 26 16.91 7.22 -10.15
C ALA A 26 16.24 5.85 -9.98
N VAL A 27 16.94 4.88 -9.37
CA VAL A 27 16.39 3.54 -9.12
C VAL A 27 15.32 3.57 -8.03
N ASP A 28 15.55 4.29 -6.94
CA ASP A 28 14.59 4.40 -5.84
C ASP A 28 13.28 5.00 -6.32
N LEU A 29 13.29 6.03 -7.17
CA LEU A 29 12.06 6.60 -7.72
C LEU A 29 11.27 5.58 -8.54
N ASP A 30 11.93 4.85 -9.44
CA ASP A 30 11.29 3.82 -10.27
C ASP A 30 10.79 2.62 -9.47
N THR A 31 11.32 2.44 -8.25
CA THR A 31 10.93 1.39 -7.31
C THR A 31 9.76 1.82 -6.44
N HIS A 32 9.77 3.07 -5.98
CA HIS A 32 8.79 3.59 -5.04
C HIS A 32 7.48 4.01 -5.71
N TYR A 33 7.56 4.55 -6.93
CA TYR A 33 6.44 5.25 -7.56
C TYR A 33 6.04 4.66 -8.91
N THR A 34 4.79 4.87 -9.30
CA THR A 34 4.36 4.62 -10.68
C THR A 34 4.99 5.59 -11.67
N LYS A 35 5.10 5.18 -12.93
CA LYS A 35 5.63 6.05 -13.99
C LYS A 35 4.71 7.25 -14.19
N GLU A 36 3.41 6.99 -14.19
CA GLU A 36 2.35 7.99 -14.34
C GLU A 36 2.47 9.08 -13.27
N TYR A 37 2.70 8.71 -12.01
CA TYR A 37 2.92 9.67 -10.93
C TYR A 37 4.22 10.46 -11.08
N LEU A 38 5.29 9.83 -11.57
CA LEU A 38 6.58 10.51 -11.74
C LEU A 38 6.58 11.49 -12.93
N ASP A 39 5.85 11.18 -13.99
CA ASP A 39 5.84 11.95 -15.23
C ASP A 39 4.86 13.14 -15.18
N GLU A 40 3.98 13.20 -14.19
CA GLU A 40 3.07 14.34 -13.97
C GLU A 40 3.85 15.64 -13.66
N TYR A 41 3.37 16.76 -14.21
CA TYR A 41 3.91 18.08 -13.95
C TYR A 41 3.39 18.66 -12.62
N VAL A 42 4.31 19.20 -11.83
CA VAL A 42 4.04 19.97 -10.62
C VAL A 42 4.63 21.36 -10.82
N GLY A 43 3.80 22.28 -11.31
CA GLY A 43 4.25 23.57 -11.81
C GLY A 43 5.08 23.41 -13.09
N PRO A 44 6.27 24.02 -13.22
CA PRO A 44 7.06 23.96 -14.44
C PRO A 44 7.88 22.66 -14.62
N SER A 45 7.95 21.81 -13.59
CA SER A 45 8.81 20.61 -13.57
C SER A 45 8.00 19.34 -13.42
N THR A 46 8.50 18.22 -13.94
CA THR A 46 7.92 16.92 -13.60
C THR A 46 8.18 16.58 -12.15
N ARG A 47 7.27 15.80 -11.56
CA ARG A 47 7.43 15.32 -10.19
C ARG A 47 8.72 14.51 -10.03
N ARG A 48 9.10 13.72 -11.05
CA ARG A 48 10.39 13.02 -11.12
C ARG A 48 11.56 13.97 -10.89
N ALA A 49 11.61 15.09 -11.61
CA ALA A 49 12.72 16.03 -11.50
C ALA A 49 12.83 16.61 -10.07
N ILE A 50 11.70 16.98 -9.47
CA ILE A 50 11.64 17.52 -8.11
C ILE A 50 12.11 16.46 -7.10
N LEU A 51 11.48 15.27 -7.12
CA LEU A 51 11.80 14.20 -6.18
C LEU A 51 13.24 13.69 -6.35
N TYR A 52 13.74 13.66 -7.58
CA TYR A 52 15.12 13.25 -7.85
C TYR A 52 16.13 14.14 -7.14
N GLN A 53 15.95 15.46 -7.20
CA GLN A 53 16.83 16.41 -6.51
C GLN A 53 16.76 16.21 -4.99
N GLU A 54 15.57 16.01 -4.43
CA GLU A 54 15.41 15.76 -2.99
C GLU A 54 16.06 14.44 -2.55
N TYR A 55 15.93 13.37 -3.35
CA TYR A 55 16.58 12.10 -3.07
C TYR A 55 18.11 12.21 -3.15
N VAL A 56 18.65 12.84 -4.20
CA VAL A 56 20.10 13.05 -4.35
C VAL A 56 20.65 13.86 -3.19
N LYS A 57 19.97 14.95 -2.81
CA LYS A 57 20.36 15.78 -1.67
C LYS A 57 20.34 14.99 -0.36
N SER A 58 19.26 14.23 -0.11
CA SER A 58 19.14 13.39 1.08
C SER A 58 20.27 12.37 1.14
N ILE A 59 20.44 11.56 0.09
CA ILE A 59 21.45 10.48 0.05
C ILE A 59 22.87 11.06 0.16
N SER A 60 23.15 12.20 -0.48
CA SER A 60 24.44 12.88 -0.37
C SER A 60 24.72 13.34 1.06
N SER A 61 23.69 13.77 1.80
CA SER A 61 23.84 14.24 3.18
C SER A 61 23.95 13.11 4.22
N THR A 62 23.21 12.01 4.02
CA THR A 62 23.14 10.90 5.00
C THR A 62 24.07 9.74 4.66
N GLY A 63 24.63 9.74 3.44
CA GLY A 63 25.34 8.60 2.88
C GLY A 63 24.40 7.53 2.32
N MET A 64 25.00 6.56 1.62
CA MET A 64 24.31 5.38 1.13
C MET A 64 23.94 4.44 2.28
N GLN A 65 22.84 3.72 2.10
CA GLN A 65 22.43 2.67 3.04
C GLN A 65 23.56 1.64 3.25
N SER A 66 23.88 1.34 4.51
CA SER A 66 24.89 0.34 4.86
C SER A 66 24.45 -1.07 4.47
N SER A 67 25.42 -1.99 4.31
CA SER A 67 25.13 -3.41 4.07
C SER A 67 24.24 -4.01 5.16
N TYR A 68 24.54 -3.75 6.43
CA TYR A 68 23.72 -4.22 7.56
C TYR A 68 22.27 -3.69 7.50
N GLY A 69 22.08 -2.43 7.11
CA GLY A 69 20.75 -1.86 6.95
C GLY A 69 19.98 -2.54 5.80
N PHE A 70 20.66 -2.88 4.71
CA PHE A 70 20.08 -3.59 3.59
C PHE A 70 19.75 -5.05 3.94
N ASP A 71 20.70 -5.79 4.52
CA ASP A 71 20.52 -7.17 4.94
C ASP A 71 19.40 -7.29 5.97
N GLY A 72 19.30 -6.33 6.88
CA GLY A 72 18.20 -6.25 7.85
C GLY A 72 16.82 -6.13 7.18
N GLN A 73 16.71 -5.32 6.12
CA GLN A 73 15.46 -5.17 5.37
C GLN A 73 15.12 -6.43 4.57
N VAL A 74 16.11 -7.04 3.90
CA VAL A 74 15.92 -8.29 3.17
C VAL A 74 15.49 -9.40 4.12
N ASN A 75 16.18 -9.52 5.26
CA ASN A 75 15.85 -10.50 6.29
C ASN A 75 14.44 -10.29 6.84
N ALA A 76 14.05 -9.04 7.12
CA ALA A 76 12.69 -8.72 7.55
C ALA A 76 11.65 -9.05 6.47
N CYS A 77 11.95 -8.85 5.19
CA CYS A 77 11.06 -9.24 4.10
C CYS A 77 10.95 -10.77 3.98
N TRP A 78 12.02 -11.51 4.26
CA TRP A 78 12.04 -12.96 4.08
C TRP A 78 11.43 -13.73 5.26
N THR A 79 11.84 -13.35 6.47
CA THR A 79 11.54 -14.11 7.69
C THR A 79 10.24 -13.65 8.36
N HIS A 80 9.84 -12.39 8.17
CA HIS A 80 8.68 -11.86 8.87
C HIS A 80 7.37 -12.40 8.28
N LYS A 81 6.61 -13.09 9.13
CA LYS A 81 5.30 -13.65 8.81
C LYS A 81 4.47 -13.70 10.08
N MET A 82 3.22 -13.25 10.00
CA MET A 82 2.26 -13.43 11.07
C MET A 82 1.93 -14.91 11.26
N THR A 83 2.08 -15.36 12.50
CA THR A 83 1.65 -16.66 12.99
C THR A 83 0.13 -16.77 12.98
N ARG A 84 -0.37 -17.99 13.10
CA ARG A 84 -1.81 -18.23 13.20
C ARG A 84 -2.41 -17.57 14.45
N THR A 85 -1.71 -17.67 15.57
CA THR A 85 -2.12 -17.07 16.85
C THR A 85 -2.23 -15.55 16.76
N GLU A 86 -1.28 -14.86 16.12
CA GLU A 86 -1.36 -13.40 15.92
C GLU A 86 -2.54 -13.01 15.02
N ILE A 87 -2.82 -13.78 13.97
CA ILE A 87 -3.98 -13.56 13.10
C ILE A 87 -5.29 -13.75 13.88
N GLU A 88 -5.39 -14.82 14.69
CA GLU A 88 -6.57 -15.08 15.52
C GLU A 88 -6.76 -13.98 16.58
N LEU A 89 -5.68 -13.51 17.20
CA LEU A 89 -5.71 -12.41 18.16
C LEU A 89 -6.28 -11.12 17.54
N ILE A 90 -5.80 -10.74 16.35
CA ILE A 90 -6.33 -9.56 15.64
C ILE A 90 -7.82 -9.75 15.32
N ARG A 91 -8.22 -10.93 14.84
CA ARG A 91 -9.62 -11.22 14.50
C ARG A 91 -10.55 -11.15 15.71
N SER A 92 -10.07 -11.54 16.89
CA SER A 92 -10.84 -11.49 18.13
C SER A 92 -10.83 -10.14 18.85
N ALA A 93 -9.97 -9.20 18.42
CA ALA A 93 -9.78 -7.94 19.13
C ALA A 93 -10.95 -6.94 18.99
N GLY A 94 -11.90 -7.20 18.07
CA GLY A 94 -13.14 -6.45 17.95
C GLY A 94 -13.04 -5.15 17.14
N PHE A 95 -11.88 -4.85 16.53
CA PHE A 95 -11.71 -3.71 15.62
C PHE A 95 -11.76 -4.14 14.15
N LEU A 96 -12.20 -3.23 13.28
CA LEU A 96 -12.17 -3.39 11.83
C LEU A 96 -10.76 -3.08 11.30
N VAL A 97 -10.41 -3.67 10.16
CA VAL A 97 -9.08 -3.56 9.55
C VAL A 97 -9.19 -3.14 8.09
N SER A 98 -8.36 -2.17 7.69
CA SER A 98 -8.11 -1.87 6.27
C SER A 98 -6.71 -2.28 5.88
N VAL A 99 -6.59 -3.13 4.86
CA VAL A 99 -5.32 -3.44 4.20
C VAL A 99 -5.25 -2.61 2.91
N MET A 100 -4.41 -1.58 2.89
CA MET A 100 -4.29 -0.66 1.74
C MET A 100 -2.98 -0.91 1.00
N HIS A 101 -3.04 -1.10 -0.31
CA HIS A 101 -1.84 -1.46 -1.08
C HIS A 101 -1.87 -0.96 -2.52
N GLY A 102 -0.68 -0.62 -3.06
CA GLY A 102 -0.51 -0.22 -4.45
C GLY A 102 -0.51 -1.41 -5.40
N ARG A 103 -1.34 -1.36 -6.45
CA ARG A 103 -1.42 -2.41 -7.49
C ARG A 103 -0.12 -2.64 -8.24
N HIS A 104 0.75 -1.63 -8.28
CA HIS A 104 2.01 -1.63 -9.02
C HIS A 104 3.24 -1.67 -8.11
N ASP A 105 3.06 -2.03 -6.84
CA ASP A 105 4.18 -2.23 -5.91
C ASP A 105 5.03 -3.43 -6.33
N ILE A 106 6.26 -3.15 -6.79
CA ILE A 106 7.22 -4.16 -7.22
C ILE A 106 8.09 -4.71 -6.06
N ILE A 107 8.15 -4.00 -4.93
CA ILE A 107 8.88 -4.45 -3.73
C ILE A 107 8.04 -5.51 -3.01
N ALA A 108 6.78 -5.18 -2.77
CA ALA A 108 5.81 -6.07 -2.14
C ALA A 108 4.61 -6.24 -3.07
N PRO A 109 4.60 -7.27 -3.92
CA PRO A 109 3.49 -7.51 -4.84
C PRO A 109 2.14 -7.60 -4.11
N ILE A 110 1.10 -7.00 -4.71
CA ILE A 110 -0.26 -6.92 -4.14
C ILE A 110 -0.85 -8.27 -3.69
N TYR A 111 -0.38 -9.37 -4.27
CA TYR A 111 -0.68 -10.73 -3.81
C TYR A 111 -0.52 -10.90 -2.29
N TYR A 112 0.52 -10.34 -1.69
CA TYR A 112 0.78 -10.47 -0.27
C TYR A 112 -0.23 -9.69 0.58
N ALA A 113 -0.61 -8.49 0.16
CA ALA A 113 -1.63 -7.69 0.83
C ALA A 113 -3.00 -8.35 0.75
N ARG A 114 -3.42 -8.83 -0.43
CA ARG A 114 -4.67 -9.58 -0.59
C ARG A 114 -4.71 -10.83 0.29
N ARG A 115 -3.63 -11.60 0.30
CA ARG A 115 -3.51 -12.79 1.16
C ARG A 115 -3.56 -12.46 2.65
N LEU A 116 -3.04 -11.31 3.07
CA LEU A 116 -3.16 -10.85 4.46
C LEU A 116 -4.62 -10.50 4.78
N ALA A 117 -5.27 -9.71 3.94
CA ALA A 117 -6.69 -9.35 4.11
C ALA A 117 -7.60 -10.60 4.16
N GLU A 118 -7.37 -11.58 3.29
CA GLU A 118 -8.08 -12.88 3.31
C GLU A 118 -7.93 -13.62 4.64
N LYS A 119 -6.71 -13.65 5.22
CA LYS A 119 -6.46 -14.31 6.50
C LYS A 119 -7.14 -13.60 7.67
N LEU A 120 -7.33 -12.30 7.55
CA LEU A 120 -7.95 -11.46 8.57
C LEU A 120 -9.48 -11.42 8.44
N LEU A 121 -10.08 -12.12 7.48
CA LEU A 121 -11.54 -12.22 7.38
C LEU A 121 -12.18 -12.76 8.68
N PRO A 122 -13.34 -12.22 9.11
CA PRO A 122 -14.14 -11.21 8.42
C PRO A 122 -13.74 -9.76 8.70
N VAL A 123 -12.81 -9.49 9.64
CA VAL A 123 -12.58 -8.12 10.14
C VAL A 123 -11.85 -7.20 9.16
N ALA A 124 -11.33 -7.73 8.05
CA ALA A 124 -10.53 -6.95 7.10
C ALA A 124 -11.22 -6.66 5.77
N ARG A 125 -10.98 -5.45 5.27
CA ARG A 125 -11.28 -5.01 3.91
C ARG A 125 -9.97 -4.79 3.15
N MET A 126 -9.93 -5.24 1.89
CA MET A 126 -8.80 -4.95 1.00
C MET A 126 -9.07 -3.67 0.21
N VAL A 127 -8.13 -2.73 0.19
CA VAL A 127 -8.21 -1.48 -0.58
C VAL A 127 -7.11 -1.46 -1.64
N ASP A 128 -7.50 -1.77 -2.87
CA ASP A 128 -6.62 -1.89 -4.03
C ASP A 128 -6.42 -0.54 -4.73
N LEU A 129 -5.28 0.12 -4.53
CA LEU A 129 -5.02 1.47 -5.01
C LEU A 129 -4.15 1.49 -6.27
N HIS A 130 -4.39 2.42 -7.19
CA HIS A 130 -3.55 2.59 -8.38
C HIS A 130 -2.24 3.32 -8.04
N GLY A 131 -1.27 2.62 -7.47
CA GLY A 131 0.02 3.22 -7.10
C GLY A 131 1.11 2.17 -6.91
N GLY A 132 2.33 2.65 -6.67
CA GLY A 132 3.51 1.85 -6.39
C GLY A 132 3.63 1.52 -4.91
N HIS A 133 4.88 1.39 -4.44
CA HIS A 133 5.17 1.05 -3.06
C HIS A 133 4.75 2.16 -2.08
N LEU A 134 4.98 3.42 -2.46
CA LEU A 134 4.62 4.59 -1.65
C LEU A 134 3.22 5.12 -2.01
N VAL A 135 2.25 4.21 -2.08
CA VAL A 135 0.88 4.54 -2.52
C VAL A 135 0.19 5.61 -1.67
N SER A 136 0.57 5.77 -0.40
CA SER A 136 0.07 6.86 0.46
C SER A 136 0.52 8.26 0.00
N HIS A 137 1.67 8.34 -0.67
CA HIS A 137 2.14 9.58 -1.29
C HIS A 137 1.50 9.79 -2.65
N GLU A 138 1.28 8.72 -3.43
CA GLU A 138 0.70 8.82 -4.78
C GLU A 138 -0.81 9.06 -4.78
N ARG A 139 -1.51 8.46 -3.82
CA ARG A 139 -2.97 8.37 -3.77
C ARG A 139 -3.49 8.89 -2.44
N THR A 140 -2.98 10.05 -2.01
CA THR A 140 -3.32 10.63 -0.71
C THR A 140 -4.82 10.85 -0.54
N LYS A 141 -5.55 11.25 -1.60
CA LYS A 141 -7.00 11.44 -1.54
C LYS A 141 -7.72 10.11 -1.28
N GLU A 142 -7.37 9.07 -2.03
CA GLU A 142 -8.00 7.74 -1.93
C GLU A 142 -7.60 7.03 -0.63
N VAL A 143 -6.38 7.22 -0.14
CA VAL A 143 -5.95 6.72 1.17
C VAL A 143 -6.69 7.43 2.29
N ASN A 144 -6.82 8.75 2.25
CA ASN A 144 -7.59 9.49 3.25
C ASN A 144 -9.06 9.09 3.23
N GLN A 145 -9.64 8.91 2.04
CA GLN A 145 -11.00 8.41 1.88
C GLN A 145 -11.16 7.02 2.52
N ALA A 146 -10.24 6.10 2.27
CA ALA A 146 -10.28 4.76 2.87
C ALA A 146 -10.11 4.78 4.40
N LEU A 147 -9.30 5.70 4.94
CA LEU A 147 -9.17 5.92 6.38
C LEU A 147 -10.47 6.47 6.99
N HIS A 148 -11.08 7.47 6.35
CA HIS A 148 -12.37 8.02 6.77
C HIS A 148 -13.47 6.95 6.77
N GLU A 149 -13.52 6.09 5.75
CA GLU A 149 -14.47 4.98 5.70
C GLU A 149 -14.28 4.00 6.86
N LEU A 150 -13.04 3.68 7.23
CA LEU A 150 -12.74 2.80 8.37
C LEU A 150 -13.17 3.43 9.70
N ILE A 151 -12.91 4.74 9.89
CA ILE A 151 -13.33 5.49 11.08
C ILE A 151 -14.86 5.46 11.18
N ASN A 152 -15.55 5.86 10.11
CA ASN A 152 -17.00 5.90 10.09
C ASN A 152 -17.64 4.51 10.33
N ALA A 153 -17.08 3.45 9.73
CA ALA A 153 -17.54 2.09 9.94
C ALA A 153 -17.36 1.64 11.41
N SER A 154 -16.27 2.05 12.05
CA SER A 154 -16.01 1.77 13.46
C SER A 154 -16.97 2.54 14.38
N GLU A 155 -17.19 3.83 14.12
CA GLU A 155 -18.12 4.67 14.90
C GLU A 155 -19.57 4.19 14.79
N THR A 156 -19.97 3.76 13.59
CA THR A 156 -21.31 3.20 13.34
C THR A 156 -21.45 1.75 13.77
N LYS A 157 -20.40 1.15 14.36
CA LYS A 157 -20.37 -0.25 14.82
C LYS A 157 -20.77 -1.24 13.73
N MET A 158 -20.32 -0.99 12.50
CA MET A 158 -20.54 -1.88 11.36
C MET A 158 -20.06 -3.30 11.68
N SER A 159 -20.83 -4.30 11.27
CA SER A 159 -20.43 -5.69 11.49
C SER A 159 -19.18 -6.04 10.65
N PRO A 160 -18.27 -6.88 11.14
CA PRO A 160 -17.14 -7.37 10.33
C PRO A 160 -17.57 -7.97 8.98
N GLN A 161 -18.72 -8.65 8.95
CA GLN A 161 -19.25 -9.30 7.75
C GLN A 161 -19.66 -8.29 6.67
N ASP A 162 -20.15 -7.12 7.08
CA ASP A 162 -20.53 -6.04 6.16
C ASP A 162 -19.34 -5.19 5.74
N TRP A 163 -18.31 -5.10 6.59
CA TRP A 163 -17.08 -4.36 6.30
C TRP A 163 -16.21 -5.03 5.22
N SER A 164 -16.14 -6.36 5.22
CA SER A 164 -15.32 -7.11 4.25
C SER A 164 -15.87 -7.01 2.82
N ASN A 165 -14.99 -6.74 1.86
CA ASN A 165 -15.30 -6.70 0.43
C ASN A 165 -14.96 -7.98 -0.35
N PHE A 166 -14.63 -9.07 0.34
CA PHE A 166 -14.36 -10.35 -0.32
C PHE A 166 -15.66 -11.02 -0.76
N PRO A 167 -15.68 -11.69 -1.94
CA PRO A 167 -16.85 -12.45 -2.37
C PRO A 167 -17.22 -13.47 -1.29
N LYS A 168 -18.49 -13.46 -0.86
CA LYS A 168 -19.02 -14.54 -0.03
C LYS A 168 -18.82 -15.83 -0.83
N LYS A 169 -18.03 -16.78 -0.30
CA LYS A 169 -17.88 -18.09 -0.93
C LYS A 169 -19.29 -18.69 -1.03
N SER A 170 -19.87 -18.70 -2.23
CA SER A 170 -21.11 -19.43 -2.46
C SER A 170 -20.83 -20.88 -2.10
N SER A 171 -21.64 -21.47 -1.24
CA SER A 171 -21.67 -22.91 -0.99
C SER A 171 -22.16 -23.62 -2.26
N ARG A 172 -21.37 -23.60 -3.35
CA ARG A 172 -21.69 -24.23 -4.63
C ARG A 172 -20.97 -25.57 -4.75
N TRP A 173 -21.02 -26.37 -3.69
CA TRP A 173 -20.66 -27.79 -3.72
C TRP A 173 -21.91 -28.61 -3.39
N SER A 174 -22.92 -28.48 -4.25
CA SER A 174 -23.89 -29.52 -4.59
C SER A 174 -24.52 -29.06 -5.91
N GLU A 175 -24.87 -30.01 -6.77
CA GLU A 175 -25.54 -29.78 -8.06
C GLU A 175 -24.64 -29.28 -9.21
N LYS A 176 -23.79 -30.18 -9.71
CA LYS A 176 -23.55 -30.30 -11.16
C LYS A 176 -23.79 -31.75 -11.59
N GLY A 177 -25.06 -32.12 -11.60
CA GLY A 177 -25.60 -33.15 -12.46
C GLY A 177 -26.73 -32.52 -13.28
N LEU A 178 -26.58 -32.53 -14.61
CA LEU A 178 -27.65 -32.38 -15.61
C LEU A 178 -28.31 -30.98 -15.76
N LEU A 179 -27.94 -30.23 -16.81
CA LEU A 179 -28.75 -30.09 -18.03
C LEU A 179 -28.22 -28.97 -18.95
N LEU A 180 -27.96 -29.37 -20.20
CA LEU A 180 -27.80 -28.52 -21.39
C LEU A 180 -29.10 -27.78 -21.72
N GLY A 181 -29.04 -26.54 -22.21
CA GLY A 181 -30.20 -25.91 -22.87
C GLY A 181 -30.12 -24.40 -23.15
N LYS A 182 -29.38 -24.03 -24.21
CA LYS A 182 -29.52 -22.92 -25.19
C LYS A 182 -30.32 -21.60 -24.91
N THR A 183 -29.64 -20.48 -25.26
CA THR A 183 -30.07 -19.22 -25.98
C THR A 183 -31.13 -18.31 -25.35
N SER A 184 -31.19 -16.96 -25.49
CA SER A 184 -30.63 -15.92 -26.38
C SER A 184 -30.82 -14.51 -25.76
N VAL A 185 -29.93 -13.56 -26.09
CA VAL A 185 -30.09 -12.11 -26.44
C VAL A 185 -31.06 -11.21 -25.62
N ASP A 186 -30.57 -10.11 -25.03
CA ASP A 186 -30.88 -8.73 -25.48
C ASP A 186 -30.16 -7.60 -24.70
N VAL A 187 -29.98 -6.48 -25.42
CA VAL A 187 -29.26 -5.23 -25.08
C VAL A 187 -30.22 -4.18 -24.51
N CYS A 188 -29.79 -3.37 -23.53
CA CYS A 188 -30.19 -1.94 -23.45
C CYS A 188 -29.26 -1.09 -22.56
N SER A 189 -29.05 0.14 -23.02
CA SER A 189 -28.08 1.18 -22.65
C SER A 189 -28.43 1.95 -21.37
N GLN A 190 -27.43 2.65 -20.77
CA GLN A 190 -27.64 3.71 -19.77
C GLN A 190 -27.16 5.08 -20.30
N PRO A 191 -27.78 6.20 -19.88
CA PRO A 191 -27.35 7.54 -20.24
C PRO A 191 -26.29 8.12 -19.28
N GLU A 192 -25.42 8.97 -19.85
CA GLU A 192 -24.41 9.79 -19.17
C GLU A 192 -25.00 10.86 -18.26
N LEU A 193 -24.32 11.14 -17.13
CA LEU A 193 -24.55 12.31 -16.30
C LEU A 193 -23.20 12.97 -15.96
N ASN A 194 -22.98 14.13 -16.57
CA ASN A 194 -21.86 15.05 -16.30
C ASN A 194 -22.03 15.73 -14.93
N LEU A 195 -20.93 15.92 -14.19
CA LEU A 195 -20.84 16.87 -13.09
C LEU A 195 -19.56 17.72 -13.18
N PRO A 196 -19.58 18.98 -12.71
CA PRO A 196 -18.53 19.96 -12.95
C PRO A 196 -17.39 19.88 -11.93
N SER A 197 -16.21 20.25 -12.40
CA SER A 197 -14.95 20.40 -11.66
C SER A 197 -14.91 21.69 -10.84
N HIS A 198 -14.68 21.58 -9.53
CA HIS A 198 -14.15 22.67 -8.70
C HIS A 198 -12.93 22.16 -7.92
N GLU A 199 -11.77 22.77 -8.17
CA GLU A 199 -10.54 22.58 -7.40
C GLU A 199 -10.53 23.44 -6.13
N PRO A 200 -9.99 22.93 -5.02
CA PRO A 200 -9.35 23.77 -4.02
C PRO A 200 -7.86 23.42 -3.86
N THR A 201 -7.10 24.50 -3.71
CA THR A 201 -5.66 24.64 -3.49
C THR A 201 -5.10 23.77 -2.35
N VAL A 202 -4.00 23.06 -2.63
CA VAL A 202 -3.29 22.18 -1.67
C VAL A 202 -2.22 22.96 -0.91
N ASN A 203 -2.39 23.04 0.42
CA ASN A 203 -1.32 23.37 1.35
C ASN A 203 -0.33 22.19 1.45
N LYS A 204 0.97 22.46 1.29
CA LYS A 204 2.05 21.45 1.36
C LYS A 204 2.22 20.92 2.81
N PRO A 205 2.13 19.60 3.06
CA PRO A 205 2.60 19.02 4.31
C PRO A 205 4.13 18.89 4.32
N PRO A 206 4.77 18.92 5.51
CA PRO A 206 6.22 18.83 5.66
C PRO A 206 6.78 17.46 5.26
N PHE A 207 7.92 17.49 4.57
CA PHE A 207 8.67 16.35 4.06
C PHE A 207 9.64 15.81 5.13
N PHE A 208 9.55 14.53 5.47
CA PHE A 208 10.55 13.80 6.26
C PHE A 208 11.33 12.85 5.35
N PRO A 209 12.60 13.17 5.00
CA PRO A 209 13.46 12.23 4.30
C PRO A 209 14.03 11.25 5.33
N GLY A 210 13.44 10.06 5.43
CA GLY A 210 13.94 9.06 6.37
C GLY A 210 13.00 7.89 6.57
N LEU A 211 12.75 7.10 5.52
CA LEU A 211 12.00 5.85 5.66
C LEU A 211 12.68 4.66 4.98
N LEU A 212 13.99 4.55 5.16
CA LEU A 212 14.70 3.26 5.09
C LEU A 212 15.65 3.05 6.30
N ALA A 213 15.44 3.77 7.41
CA ALA A 213 16.16 3.58 8.67
C ALA A 213 15.21 3.03 9.75
N CYS A 214 15.17 1.71 9.91
CA CYS A 214 14.79 1.11 11.19
C CYS A 214 16.05 1.04 12.05
N SER A 215 16.25 2.01 12.94
CA SER A 215 17.24 1.89 14.03
C SER A 215 16.55 1.39 15.31
N PRO A 216 17.18 0.50 16.11
CA PRO A 216 16.61 -0.04 17.34
C PRO A 216 17.01 0.78 18.59
N SER A 217 16.10 0.77 19.60
CA SER A 217 16.29 1.20 21.00
C SER A 217 16.35 2.72 21.26
N ALA A 218 15.78 3.33 22.32
CA ALA A 218 15.32 2.86 23.62
C ALA A 218 14.13 3.72 24.13
N ALA A 219 13.37 3.18 25.08
CA ALA A 219 12.25 3.85 25.75
C ALA A 219 12.68 4.92 26.77
N THR A 220 11.93 6.03 26.88
CA THR A 220 11.46 6.71 28.12
C THR A 220 10.70 8.02 27.76
N PRO A 221 9.86 8.60 28.66
CA PRO A 221 8.47 8.94 28.31
C PRO A 221 8.07 10.43 28.36
N CYS A 222 6.85 10.67 27.85
CA CYS A 222 5.92 11.80 28.05
C CYS A 222 6.24 13.16 27.40
N ASP A 223 5.38 13.59 26.47
CA ASP A 223 4.42 14.66 26.78
C ASP A 223 3.24 14.72 25.78
N HIS A 224 2.09 15.14 26.30
CA HIS A 224 0.78 15.18 25.63
C HIS A 224 0.72 16.09 24.40
N ASN A 225 0.15 15.61 23.29
CA ASN A 225 -0.87 16.31 22.50
C ASN A 225 -1.42 15.45 21.33
N LEU A 226 -2.75 15.32 21.28
CA LEU A 226 -3.64 14.94 20.17
C LEU A 226 -3.17 13.84 19.19
N GLY A 227 -3.65 12.62 19.44
CA GLY A 227 -3.30 11.41 18.70
C GLY A 227 -3.86 11.32 17.29
N HIS A 228 -2.97 11.27 16.31
CA HIS A 228 -3.17 10.58 15.04
C HIS A 228 -2.59 9.17 15.17
N TYR A 229 -3.40 8.19 15.56
CA TYR A 229 -2.97 6.80 15.62
C TYR A 229 -3.03 6.19 14.21
N THR A 230 -1.90 6.22 13.49
CA THR A 230 -1.67 5.25 12.41
C THR A 230 -0.79 4.14 12.97
N PHE A 231 -1.40 3.05 13.45
CA PHE A 231 -0.63 1.88 13.87
C PHE A 231 -0.12 1.13 12.64
N ARG A 232 1.13 1.36 12.28
CA ARG A 232 1.85 0.53 11.30
C ARG A 232 2.23 -0.79 11.97
N ILE A 233 1.36 -1.80 11.93
CA ILE A 233 1.82 -3.16 12.23
C ILE A 233 2.91 -3.48 11.22
N LYS A 234 4.07 -3.92 11.74
CA LYS A 234 5.28 -4.27 10.98
C LYS A 234 5.08 -5.48 10.07
N SER A 235 4.06 -5.54 9.21
CA SER A 235 4.09 -6.43 8.07
C SER A 235 5.02 -5.80 7.03
N SER A 236 6.22 -6.35 6.84
CA SER A 236 7.19 -5.92 5.82
C SER A 236 6.67 -5.99 4.37
N LYS A 237 5.40 -6.35 4.16
CA LYS A 237 4.79 -6.63 2.86
C LYS A 237 3.45 -5.92 2.62
N ALA A 238 2.93 -5.17 3.59
CA ALA A 238 1.71 -4.38 3.41
C ALA A 238 1.65 -3.27 4.48
N ASN A 239 1.19 -2.08 4.08
CA ASN A 239 0.81 -1.07 5.06
C ASN A 239 -0.51 -1.49 5.69
N LEU A 240 -0.49 -1.81 6.99
CA LEU A 240 -1.69 -2.05 7.78
C LEU A 240 -2.05 -0.74 8.49
N ALA A 241 -3.30 -0.30 8.37
CA ALA A 241 -3.87 0.71 9.25
C ALA A 241 -4.77 -0.01 10.26
N LEU A 242 -4.41 0.07 11.55
CA LEU A 242 -5.26 -0.34 12.66
C LEU A 242 -5.67 0.90 13.45
N LEU A 243 -6.94 0.95 13.84
CA LEU A 243 -7.50 1.88 14.83
C LEU A 243 -7.99 1.07 16.02
#